data_AF-A0A966NFI8-F1
#
_entry.id   AF-A0A966NFI8-F1
#
_cell.length_a   1.000
_cell.length_b   1.000
_cell.length_c   1.000
_cell.angle_alpha   90.00
_cell.angle_beta   90.00
_cell.angle_gamma   90.00
#
_symmetry.space_group_name_H-M   'P 1'
#
loop_
_entity.id
_entity.type
_entity.pdbx_description
1 polymer ?
#
loop_
_entity_poly.entity_id
_entity_poly.type
_entity_poly.pdbx_seq_one_letter_code
_entity_poly.pdbx_strand_id
1 'polypeptide(L)'
;MKLLSRLLIILGFASSAVLADECTRISDLNSIYRSIINSTASELSVKRLQQIVGVTADGVWGPRSELAFNNLISKCNSYSYPGLPIIINEAKVIDFYKRKTVFEQIPYEFCTNQKTPVFGVVQNRPNTGAVLGGAVVGGIIGKTVTKKDGGAAVGAIIGGAIANENQKSNTSTGIIGYENTRVCETKFKNSPREEVVYSYSTLTFTLDGQEQTIEFQKIE
;
A
#
# COMPACT_ATOMS: atom_id res chain seq x y z
N MET A 1 28.71 11.48 -2.16
CA MET A 1 28.14 12.30 -3.24
C MET A 1 26.61 12.27 -3.07
N LYS A 2 26.02 13.28 -2.42
CA LYS A 2 24.57 13.36 -2.13
C LYS A 2 23.88 13.98 -3.35
N LEU A 3 23.04 13.21 -4.02
CA LEU A 3 22.15 13.71 -5.08
C LEU A 3 20.93 14.37 -4.41
N LEU A 4 20.89 15.70 -4.45
CA LEU A 4 19.71 16.50 -4.13
C LEU A 4 18.70 16.39 -5.27
N SER A 5 17.66 15.59 -5.06
CA SER A 5 16.44 15.63 -5.86
C SER A 5 15.69 16.93 -5.55
N ARG A 6 15.59 17.82 -6.55
CA ARG A 6 14.78 19.03 -6.45
C ARG A 6 13.31 18.64 -6.44
N LEU A 7 12.72 18.60 -5.24
CA LEU A 7 11.28 18.55 -5.05
C LEU A 7 10.69 19.88 -5.52
N LEU A 8 10.10 19.90 -6.71
CA LEU A 8 9.32 21.02 -7.22
C LEU A 8 7.99 21.03 -6.46
N ILE A 9 7.92 21.78 -5.36
CA ILE A 9 6.67 22.02 -4.64
C ILE A 9 5.82 22.93 -5.52
N ILE A 10 4.83 22.33 -6.21
CA ILE A 10 3.75 23.08 -6.85
C ILE A 10 2.91 23.67 -5.71
N LEU A 11 3.14 24.94 -5.38
CA LEU A 11 2.26 25.73 -4.52
C LEU A 11 0.92 25.96 -5.24
N GLY A 12 0.03 24.97 -5.16
CA GLY A 12 -1.38 25.09 -5.54
C GLY A 12 -2.21 25.63 -4.38
N PHE A 13 -1.91 26.83 -3.88
CA PHE A 13 -2.68 27.48 -2.81
C PHE A 13 -3.00 28.92 -3.19
N ALA A 14 -4.13 29.15 -3.88
CA ALA A 14 -4.79 30.46 -3.97
C ALA A 14 -6.21 30.44 -4.59
N SER A 15 -6.65 29.35 -5.21
CA SER A 15 -7.88 29.36 -6.02
C SER A 15 -9.18 29.42 -5.21
N SER A 16 -9.22 28.91 -3.97
CA SER A 16 -10.45 28.83 -3.19
C SER A 16 -10.91 30.18 -2.62
N ALA A 17 -9.98 31.03 -2.18
CA ALA A 17 -10.29 32.35 -1.63
C ALA A 17 -10.75 33.35 -2.70
N VAL A 18 -10.17 33.27 -3.91
CA VAL A 18 -10.55 34.13 -5.04
C VAL A 18 -11.96 33.78 -5.55
N LEU A 19 -12.27 32.48 -5.65
CA LEU A 19 -13.62 32.03 -6.03
C LEU A 19 -14.67 32.40 -4.98
N ALA A 20 -14.33 32.39 -3.70
CA ALA A 20 -15.23 32.83 -2.64
C ALA A 20 -15.66 34.30 -2.83
N ASP A 21 -14.69 35.21 -3.01
CA ASP A 21 -14.91 36.65 -3.20
C ASP A 21 -15.66 36.99 -4.51
N GLU A 22 -15.52 36.16 -5.53
CA GLU A 22 -16.22 36.33 -6.81
C GLU A 22 -17.69 35.90 -6.68
N CYS A 23 -17.94 34.77 -6.01
CA CYS A 23 -19.28 34.23 -5.84
C CYS A 23 -20.10 34.94 -4.77
N THR A 24 -19.49 35.59 -3.77
CA THR A 24 -20.23 36.46 -2.82
C THR A 24 -20.92 37.63 -3.53
N ARG A 25 -20.35 38.12 -4.64
CA ARG A 25 -20.88 39.23 -5.44
C ARG A 25 -21.85 38.77 -6.54
N ILE A 26 -22.15 37.48 -6.65
CA ILE A 26 -22.93 36.93 -7.78
C ILE A 26 -24.33 37.56 -7.91
N SER A 27 -24.94 37.98 -6.80
CA SER A 27 -26.22 38.70 -6.81
C SER A 27 -26.12 40.02 -7.58
N ASP A 28 -25.06 40.80 -7.33
CA ASP A 28 -24.81 42.06 -8.03
C ASP A 28 -24.51 41.83 -9.51
N LEU A 29 -23.73 40.79 -9.83
CA LEU A 29 -23.43 40.41 -11.22
C LEU A 29 -24.68 39.96 -11.98
N ASN A 30 -25.57 39.21 -11.33
CA ASN A 30 -26.86 38.81 -11.88
C ASN A 30 -27.73 40.05 -12.18
N SER A 31 -27.68 41.09 -11.36
CA SER A 31 -28.41 42.34 -11.62
C SER A 31 -27.91 43.05 -12.89
N ILE A 32 -26.58 43.10 -13.07
CA ILE A 32 -25.96 43.68 -14.26
C ILE A 32 -26.35 42.85 -15.49
N TYR A 33 -26.20 41.53 -15.44
CA TYR A 33 -26.57 40.63 -16.53
C TYR A 33 -28.06 40.78 -16.92
N ARG A 34 -28.96 40.93 -15.95
CA ARG A 34 -30.39 41.22 -16.19
C ARG A 34 -30.60 42.52 -16.97
N SER A 35 -29.84 43.57 -16.68
CA SER A 35 -29.92 44.82 -17.45
C SER A 35 -29.42 44.65 -18.89
N ILE A 36 -28.46 43.73 -19.12
CA ILE A 36 -27.90 43.46 -20.45
C ILE A 36 -28.93 42.74 -21.32
N ILE A 37 -29.53 41.66 -20.81
CA ILE A 37 -30.56 40.91 -21.56
C ILE A 37 -31.82 41.76 -21.83
N ASN A 38 -32.14 42.71 -20.95
CA ASN A 38 -33.25 43.64 -21.13
C ASN A 38 -32.90 44.87 -21.99
N SER A 39 -31.67 44.96 -22.52
CA SER A 39 -31.18 46.09 -23.31
C SER A 39 -31.24 47.45 -22.57
N THR A 40 -31.20 47.44 -21.24
CA THR A 40 -31.19 48.65 -20.39
C THR A 40 -29.84 48.93 -19.74
N ALA A 41 -28.85 48.06 -19.93
CA ALA A 41 -27.50 48.22 -19.40
C ALA A 41 -26.77 49.43 -20.01
N SER A 42 -26.03 50.17 -19.18
CA SER A 42 -25.05 51.14 -19.69
C SER A 42 -23.83 50.42 -20.29
N GLU A 43 -23.14 51.06 -21.23
CA GLU A 43 -21.87 50.55 -21.78
C GLU A 43 -20.84 50.25 -20.68
N LEU A 44 -20.79 51.10 -19.64
CA LEU A 44 -19.91 50.89 -18.48
C LEU A 44 -20.28 49.62 -17.71
N SER A 45 -21.57 49.33 -17.55
CA SER A 45 -22.06 48.11 -16.89
C SER A 45 -21.67 46.86 -17.68
N VAL A 46 -21.78 46.90 -19.01
CA VAL A 46 -21.36 45.80 -19.90
C VAL A 46 -19.86 45.56 -19.78
N LYS A 47 -19.05 46.62 -19.90
CA LYS A 47 -17.57 46.53 -19.76
C LYS A 47 -17.15 46.01 -18.40
N ARG A 48 -17.82 46.44 -17.32
CA ARG A 48 -17.54 45.97 -15.96
C ARG A 48 -17.80 44.47 -15.84
N LEU A 49 -18.93 43.96 -16.32
CA LEU A 49 -19.20 42.53 -16.25
C LEU A 49 -18.23 41.73 -17.13
N GLN A 50 -17.88 42.24 -18.31
CA GLN A 50 -16.86 41.65 -19.19
C GLN A 50 -15.48 41.55 -18.52
N GLN A 51 -15.04 42.59 -17.81
CA GLN A 51 -13.81 42.57 -17.01
C GLN A 51 -13.85 41.50 -15.93
N ILE A 52 -14.99 41.35 -15.24
CA ILE A 52 -15.18 40.38 -14.16
C ILE A 52 -15.14 38.95 -14.71
N VAL A 53 -15.84 38.67 -15.80
CA VAL A 53 -15.84 37.32 -16.40
C VAL A 53 -14.57 37.02 -17.22
N GLY A 54 -13.61 37.94 -17.28
CA GLY A 54 -12.30 37.73 -17.90
C GLY A 54 -12.31 37.74 -19.43
N VAL A 55 -13.20 38.50 -20.06
CA VAL A 55 -13.24 38.70 -21.52
C VAL A 55 -12.86 40.14 -21.90
N THR A 56 -12.63 40.39 -23.19
CA THR A 56 -12.39 41.75 -23.70
C THR A 56 -13.55 42.67 -23.33
N ALA A 57 -13.25 43.78 -22.66
CA ALA A 57 -14.22 44.77 -22.20
C ALA A 57 -14.54 45.80 -23.30
N ASP A 58 -15.13 45.31 -24.39
CA ASP A 58 -15.48 46.11 -25.57
C ASP A 58 -16.84 46.82 -25.45
N GLY A 59 -17.65 46.51 -24.43
CA GLY A 59 -18.97 47.09 -24.22
C GLY A 59 -20.07 46.43 -25.07
N VAL A 60 -19.75 45.36 -25.80
CA VAL A 60 -20.69 44.61 -26.63
C VAL A 60 -20.91 43.23 -26.05
N TRP A 61 -22.14 42.94 -25.60
CA TRP A 61 -22.45 41.61 -25.08
C TRP A 61 -22.69 40.61 -26.22
N GLY A 62 -21.80 39.64 -26.36
CA GLY A 62 -21.86 38.61 -27.39
C GLY A 62 -21.59 37.19 -26.87
N PRO A 63 -21.50 36.18 -27.74
CA PRO A 63 -21.39 34.77 -27.35
C PRO A 63 -20.22 34.45 -26.42
N ARG A 64 -19.10 35.18 -26.54
CA ARG A 64 -17.94 35.00 -25.65
C ARG A 64 -18.23 35.48 -24.23
N SER A 65 -18.83 36.66 -24.08
CA SER A 65 -19.25 37.21 -22.79
C SER A 65 -20.32 36.33 -22.14
N GLU A 66 -21.28 35.87 -22.94
CA GLU A 66 -22.32 34.94 -22.52
C GLU A 66 -21.74 33.62 -21.98
N LEU A 67 -20.85 32.99 -22.74
CA LEU A 67 -20.19 31.76 -22.32
C LEU A 67 -19.36 31.97 -21.04
N ALA A 68 -18.61 33.06 -20.95
CA ALA A 68 -17.79 33.37 -19.79
C ALA A 68 -18.65 33.60 -18.52
N PHE A 69 -19.77 34.31 -18.64
CA PHE A 69 -20.71 34.51 -17.55
C PHE A 69 -21.37 33.19 -17.12
N ASN A 70 -21.80 32.35 -18.06
CA ASN A 70 -22.35 31.03 -17.75
C ASN A 70 -21.34 30.12 -17.05
N ASN A 71 -20.06 30.19 -17.43
CA ASN A 71 -18.98 29.49 -16.72
C ASN A 71 -18.80 30.00 -15.29
N LEU A 72 -18.88 31.31 -15.06
CA LEU A 72 -18.83 31.90 -13.72
C LEU A 72 -20.01 31.40 -12.87
N ILE A 73 -21.22 31.43 -13.41
CA ILE A 73 -22.44 30.94 -12.74
C ILE A 73 -22.30 29.45 -12.38
N SER A 74 -21.82 28.64 -13.31
CA SER A 74 -21.58 27.21 -13.06
C SER A 74 -20.59 26.98 -11.92
N LYS A 75 -19.49 27.74 -11.88
CA LYS A 75 -18.53 27.69 -10.76
C LYS A 75 -19.18 28.08 -9.44
N CYS A 76 -19.92 29.19 -9.41
CA CYS A 76 -20.56 29.67 -8.18
C CYS A 76 -21.69 28.76 -7.69
N ASN A 77 -22.43 28.12 -8.58
CA ASN A 77 -23.42 27.12 -8.21
C ASN A 77 -22.81 25.86 -7.58
N SER A 78 -21.55 25.54 -7.92
CA SER A 78 -20.79 24.44 -7.32
C SER A 78 -20.05 24.82 -6.04
N TYR A 79 -20.03 26.11 -5.68
CA TYR A 79 -19.29 26.61 -4.53
C TYR A 79 -20.12 26.51 -3.25
N SER A 80 -19.60 25.81 -2.24
CA SER A 80 -20.21 25.70 -0.92
C SER A 80 -19.61 26.71 0.05
N TYR A 81 -20.45 27.55 0.64
CA TYR A 81 -20.03 28.48 1.70
C TYR A 81 -20.07 27.80 3.07
N PRO A 82 -19.09 28.04 3.95
CA PRO A 82 -19.24 27.65 5.35
C PRO A 82 -20.39 28.44 5.98
N GLY A 83 -21.32 27.72 6.61
CA GLY A 83 -22.34 28.33 7.45
C GLY A 83 -21.76 28.89 8.76
N LEU A 84 -22.60 29.54 9.55
CA LEU A 84 -22.23 29.91 10.93
C LEU A 84 -21.94 28.64 11.74
N PRO A 85 -20.88 28.63 12.56
CA PRO A 85 -20.58 27.48 13.39
C PRO A 85 -21.66 27.29 14.45
N ILE A 86 -22.17 26.08 14.56
CA ILE A 86 -23.05 25.66 15.66
C ILE A 86 -22.16 25.03 16.73
N ILE A 87 -22.15 25.62 17.91
CA ILE A 87 -21.37 25.12 19.05
C ILE A 87 -22.22 24.16 19.84
N ILE A 88 -21.73 22.92 19.96
CA ILE A 88 -22.35 21.87 20.77
C ILE A 88 -21.52 21.76 22.06
N ASN A 89 -22.19 21.89 23.21
CA ASN A 89 -21.51 21.92 24.51
C ASN A 89 -21.20 20.51 25.06
N GLU A 90 -21.98 19.52 24.67
CA GLU A 90 -21.85 18.14 25.17
C GLU A 90 -22.06 17.15 24.03
N ALA A 91 -21.16 16.17 23.92
CA ALA A 91 -21.29 15.05 23.02
C ALA A 91 -20.80 13.78 23.72
N LYS A 92 -21.44 12.65 23.41
CA LYS A 92 -21.09 11.35 23.96
C LYS A 92 -20.37 10.52 22.91
N VAL A 93 -19.20 10.00 23.26
CA VAL A 93 -18.45 9.06 22.42
C VAL A 93 -18.55 7.65 23.00
N ILE A 94 -18.90 6.68 22.17
CA ILE A 94 -18.92 5.26 22.54
C ILE A 94 -18.03 4.48 21.58
N ASP A 95 -17.15 3.63 22.11
CA ASP A 95 -16.26 2.78 21.32
C ASP A 95 -16.84 1.37 21.16
N PHE A 96 -16.76 0.85 19.94
CA PHE A 96 -17.16 -0.50 19.60
C PHE A 96 -15.93 -1.35 19.25
N TYR A 97 -15.87 -2.53 19.87
CA TYR A 97 -14.79 -3.49 19.69
C TYR A 97 -15.34 -4.79 19.13
N LYS A 98 -14.51 -5.51 18.38
CA LYS A 98 -14.86 -6.83 17.82
C LYS A 98 -13.83 -7.87 18.22
N ARG A 99 -14.30 -9.10 18.44
CA ARG A 99 -13.43 -10.27 18.55
C ARG A 99 -12.95 -10.67 17.17
N LYS A 100 -11.65 -10.87 17.03
CA LYS A 100 -11.00 -11.36 15.82
C LYS A 100 -10.17 -12.59 16.19
N THR A 101 -10.25 -13.63 15.37
CA THR A 101 -9.34 -14.78 15.47
C THR A 101 -8.08 -14.48 14.68
N VAL A 102 -6.94 -14.46 15.36
CA VAL A 102 -5.62 -14.37 14.76
C VAL A 102 -4.90 -15.71 14.90
N PHE A 103 -4.00 -16.02 13.97
CA PHE A 103 -3.21 -17.26 14.03
C PHE A 103 -1.79 -16.92 14.47
N GLU A 104 -1.38 -17.43 15.62
CA GLU A 104 0.01 -17.34 16.09
C GLU A 104 0.79 -18.58 15.66
N GLN A 105 2.07 -18.40 15.32
CA GLN A 105 2.96 -19.49 14.94
C GLN A 105 3.69 -20.02 16.17
N ILE A 106 3.28 -21.20 16.65
CA ILE A 106 3.92 -21.84 17.79
C ILE A 106 5.03 -22.77 17.27
N PRO A 107 6.31 -22.55 17.66
CA PRO A 107 7.39 -23.45 17.30
C PRO A 107 7.26 -24.78 18.05
N TYR A 108 7.56 -25.88 17.39
CA TYR A 108 7.69 -27.20 17.99
C TYR A 108 8.86 -27.95 17.36
N GLU A 109 9.54 -28.78 18.14
CA GLU A 109 10.57 -29.66 17.61
C GLU A 109 9.93 -30.88 16.94
N PHE A 110 10.24 -31.06 15.66
CA PHE A 110 9.90 -32.25 14.92
C PHE A 110 11.15 -33.09 14.68
N CYS A 111 11.21 -34.27 15.31
CA CYS A 111 12.35 -35.16 15.19
C CYS A 111 11.98 -36.42 14.42
N THR A 112 12.75 -36.75 13.38
CA THR A 112 12.62 -37.99 12.62
C THR A 112 13.91 -38.79 12.65
N ASN A 113 13.80 -40.12 12.58
CA ASN A 113 14.96 -40.98 12.39
C ASN A 113 15.22 -41.11 10.90
N GLN A 114 16.30 -40.51 10.41
CA GLN A 114 16.70 -40.55 9.01
C GLN A 114 17.93 -41.44 8.85
N LYS A 115 17.94 -42.24 7.78
CA LYS A 115 19.14 -42.98 7.37
C LYS A 115 20.08 -42.04 6.63
N THR A 116 21.17 -41.66 7.26
CA THR A 116 22.22 -40.84 6.65
C THR A 116 23.31 -41.76 6.08
N PRO A 117 23.80 -41.51 4.86
CA PRO A 117 24.85 -42.34 4.28
C PRO A 117 26.21 -42.05 4.94
N VAL A 118 26.89 -43.10 5.38
CA VAL A 118 28.27 -43.02 5.88
C VAL A 118 29.22 -43.32 4.72
N PHE A 119 30.11 -42.38 4.40
CA PHE A 119 31.09 -42.52 3.33
C PHE A 119 32.40 -43.08 3.85
N GLY A 120 32.97 -44.03 3.12
CA GLY A 120 34.23 -44.66 3.47
C GLY A 120 35.00 -45.08 2.24
N VAL A 121 36.25 -45.45 2.47
CA VAL A 121 37.17 -45.86 1.42
C VAL A 121 36.85 -47.30 1.01
N VAL A 122 36.36 -47.50 -0.21
CA VAL A 122 36.07 -48.83 -0.75
C VAL A 122 37.32 -49.33 -1.47
N GLN A 123 38.02 -50.31 -0.87
CA GLN A 123 39.15 -50.96 -1.53
C GLN A 123 38.65 -52.03 -2.50
N ASN A 124 38.97 -51.85 -3.77
CA ASN A 124 38.67 -52.83 -4.80
C ASN A 124 39.55 -54.08 -4.58
N ARG A 125 39.00 -55.13 -3.96
CA ARG A 125 39.68 -56.44 -3.88
C ARG A 125 39.38 -57.24 -5.15
N PRO A 126 40.39 -57.79 -5.83
CA PRO A 126 40.18 -58.70 -6.94
C PRO A 126 39.78 -60.05 -6.36
N ASN A 127 38.49 -60.37 -6.35
CA ASN A 127 37.96 -61.68 -6.78
C ASN A 127 36.45 -61.82 -6.50
N THR A 128 35.75 -62.23 -7.57
CA THR A 128 34.55 -63.08 -7.61
C THR A 128 33.32 -62.69 -6.78
N GLY A 129 32.28 -62.23 -7.49
CA GLY A 129 30.90 -62.63 -7.20
C GLY A 129 30.07 -61.71 -6.30
N ALA A 130 29.88 -60.45 -6.70
CA ALA A 130 28.67 -59.63 -6.51
C ALA A 130 29.04 -58.14 -6.67
N VAL A 131 29.23 -57.70 -7.90
CA VAL A 131 29.30 -56.27 -8.19
C VAL A 131 27.87 -55.73 -8.30
N LEU A 132 27.23 -55.49 -7.15
CA LEU A 132 26.27 -54.39 -7.02
C LEU A 132 27.13 -53.14 -6.77
N GLY A 133 27.59 -52.41 -7.78
CA GLY A 133 26.74 -51.74 -8.76
C GLY A 133 26.16 -50.46 -8.15
N GLY A 134 27.03 -49.58 -7.64
CA GLY A 134 26.65 -48.26 -7.12
C GLY A 134 27.60 -47.21 -7.67
N ALA A 135 27.11 -46.38 -8.58
CA ALA A 135 27.86 -45.36 -9.28
C ALA A 135 28.55 -44.37 -8.31
N VAL A 136 29.78 -43.99 -8.67
CA VAL A 136 30.49 -42.85 -8.09
C VAL A 136 29.68 -41.60 -8.41
N VAL A 137 29.03 -41.01 -7.41
CA VAL A 137 28.40 -39.69 -7.53
C VAL A 137 29.52 -38.64 -7.41
N GLY A 138 30.19 -38.40 -8.54
CA GLY A 138 30.97 -37.19 -8.76
C GLY A 138 30.04 -36.10 -9.30
N GLY A 139 29.94 -34.98 -8.58
CA GLY A 139 29.13 -33.85 -9.01
C GLY A 139 28.68 -32.99 -7.85
N ILE A 140 29.46 -31.96 -7.55
CA ILE A 140 29.07 -30.74 -6.83
C ILE A 140 27.68 -30.28 -7.33
N ILE A 141 26.64 -30.45 -6.52
CA ILE A 141 25.38 -29.73 -6.73
C ILE A 141 25.59 -28.33 -6.18
N GLY A 142 25.92 -27.43 -7.11
CA GLY A 142 26.04 -26.01 -6.87
C GLY A 142 24.72 -25.40 -6.40
N LYS A 143 24.87 -24.51 -5.43
CA LYS A 143 23.88 -23.53 -4.97
C LYS A 143 23.18 -22.84 -6.16
N THR A 144 21.88 -23.09 -6.32
CA THR A 144 20.97 -22.08 -6.88
C THR A 144 19.94 -21.72 -5.83
N VAL A 145 20.19 -20.58 -5.21
CA VAL A 145 19.25 -19.77 -4.46
C VAL A 145 18.09 -19.41 -5.39
N THR A 146 16.92 -19.97 -5.18
CA THR A 146 15.69 -19.40 -5.72
C THR A 146 15.34 -18.17 -4.88
N LYS A 147 15.87 -17.00 -5.29
CA LYS A 147 15.24 -15.73 -4.97
C LYS A 147 13.96 -15.65 -5.80
N LYS A 148 12.83 -15.98 -5.18
CA LYS A 148 11.49 -15.47 -5.54
C LYS A 148 10.54 -15.76 -4.39
N ASP A 149 10.29 -14.69 -3.63
CA ASP A 149 9.11 -14.36 -2.83
C ASP A 149 8.42 -15.49 -2.06
N GLY A 150 8.68 -15.53 -0.75
CA GLY A 150 8.03 -16.43 0.21
C GLY A 150 9.06 -17.27 0.97
N GLY A 151 9.72 -16.65 1.95
CA GLY A 151 10.92 -17.17 2.62
C GLY A 151 10.76 -18.56 3.25
N ALA A 152 11.25 -19.58 2.55
CA ALA A 152 11.70 -20.83 3.12
C ALA A 152 13.19 -20.99 2.78
N ALA A 153 14.06 -20.55 3.69
CA ALA A 153 15.49 -20.80 3.60
C ALA A 153 15.75 -22.25 4.02
N VAL A 154 15.73 -23.18 3.06
CA VAL A 154 16.08 -24.58 3.27
C VAL A 154 17.61 -24.71 3.30
N GLY A 155 18.12 -25.28 4.39
CA GLY A 155 19.52 -25.28 4.79
C GLY A 155 20.48 -25.85 3.75
N ALA A 156 21.60 -25.15 3.56
CA ALA A 156 22.74 -25.67 2.83
C ALA A 156 23.49 -26.65 3.75
N ILE A 157 23.57 -27.92 3.34
CA ILE A 157 24.55 -28.85 3.92
C ILE A 157 25.92 -28.47 3.37
N ILE A 158 26.77 -27.95 4.24
CA ILE A 158 28.18 -27.68 3.96
C ILE A 158 28.94 -29.01 4.16
N GLY A 159 29.32 -29.65 3.06
CA GLY A 159 30.30 -30.75 3.04
C GLY A 159 31.44 -30.35 2.12
N GLY A 160 32.64 -30.15 2.67
CA GLY A 160 33.81 -29.70 1.93
C GLY A 160 34.23 -30.69 0.85
N ALA A 161 34.33 -30.23 -0.39
CA ALA A 161 35.01 -30.96 -1.45
C ALA A 161 36.51 -30.65 -1.36
N ILE A 162 37.31 -31.65 -0.98
CA ILE A 162 38.75 -31.65 -1.27
C ILE A 162 38.92 -32.48 -2.54
N ALA A 163 38.99 -31.80 -3.69
CA ALA A 163 39.44 -32.41 -4.93
C ALA A 163 40.98 -32.42 -4.93
N ASN A 164 41.59 -33.60 -4.86
CA ASN A 164 43.02 -33.77 -5.07
C ASN A 164 43.23 -34.58 -6.37
N GLU A 165 43.67 -33.90 -7.43
CA GLU A 165 43.73 -34.43 -8.80
C GLU A 165 44.99 -35.24 -9.13
N ASN A 166 45.83 -35.62 -8.16
CA ASN A 166 47.19 -36.13 -8.45
C ASN A 166 47.62 -37.43 -7.76
N GLN A 167 46.71 -38.31 -7.37
CA GLN A 167 47.10 -39.63 -6.85
C GLN A 167 46.28 -40.75 -7.49
N LYS A 168 46.92 -41.48 -8.41
CA LYS A 168 46.57 -42.83 -8.89
C LYS A 168 46.55 -43.80 -7.69
N SER A 169 45.51 -43.74 -6.86
CA SER A 169 45.22 -44.77 -5.87
C SER A 169 43.83 -45.34 -6.17
N ASN A 170 43.73 -46.67 -6.20
CA ASN A 170 42.51 -47.45 -6.47
C ASN A 170 41.51 -47.37 -5.31
N THR A 171 41.30 -46.17 -4.78
CA THR A 171 40.51 -45.92 -3.58
C THR A 171 39.41 -44.96 -3.93
N SER A 172 38.31 -45.52 -4.42
CA SER A 172 37.06 -44.80 -4.58
C SER A 172 36.41 -44.65 -3.21
N THR A 173 35.99 -43.44 -2.86
CA THR A 173 35.09 -43.20 -1.73
C THR A 173 33.67 -43.55 -2.16
N GLY A 174 32.99 -44.38 -1.37
CA GLY A 174 31.64 -44.85 -1.63
C GLY A 174 30.82 -44.92 -0.35
N ILE A 175 29.50 -45.05 -0.49
CA ILE A 175 28.61 -45.25 0.65
C ILE A 175 28.88 -46.65 1.22
N ILE A 176 29.49 -46.73 2.40
CA ILE A 176 29.85 -48.01 3.06
C ILE A 176 28.77 -48.48 4.04
N GLY A 177 27.78 -47.65 4.33
CA GLY A 177 26.68 -48.00 5.22
C GLY A 177 25.70 -46.85 5.39
N TYR A 178 24.63 -47.12 6.11
CA TYR A 178 23.66 -46.12 6.53
C TYR A 178 23.57 -46.13 8.05
N GLU A 179 23.67 -44.96 8.66
CA GLU A 179 23.47 -44.79 10.10
C GLU A 179 22.07 -44.23 10.35
N ASN A 180 21.38 -44.75 11.37
CA ASN A 180 20.12 -44.17 11.82
C ASN A 180 20.44 -42.96 12.70
N THR A 181 20.34 -41.76 12.14
CA THR A 181 20.54 -40.51 12.89
C THR A 181 19.19 -39.89 13.22
N ARG A 182 19.01 -39.45 14.46
CA ARG A 182 17.86 -38.61 14.84
C ARG A 182 18.13 -37.18 14.39
N VAL A 183 17.34 -36.69 13.44
CA VAL A 183 17.40 -35.32 12.93
C VAL A 183 16.18 -34.57 13.46
N CYS A 184 16.41 -33.45 14.15
CA CYS A 184 15.37 -32.59 14.67
C CYS A 184 15.38 -31.26 13.91
N GLU A 185 14.18 -30.77 13.55
CA GLU A 185 13.97 -29.47 12.92
C GLU A 185 12.85 -28.70 13.65
N THR A 186 13.01 -27.39 13.81
CA THR A 186 11.96 -26.54 14.36
C THR A 186 10.90 -26.30 13.29
N LYS A 187 9.68 -26.79 13.53
CA LYS A 187 8.50 -26.51 12.69
C LYS A 187 7.56 -25.57 13.41
N PHE A 188 6.69 -24.92 12.65
CA PHE A 188 5.66 -24.03 13.19
C PHE A 188 4.28 -24.62 12.95
N LYS A 189 3.42 -24.52 13.97
CA LYS A 189 1.98 -24.81 13.84
C LYS A 189 1.20 -23.53 14.05
N ASN A 190 0.14 -23.33 13.26
CA ASN A 190 -0.78 -22.23 13.46
C ASN A 190 -1.72 -22.57 14.61
N SER A 191 -1.77 -21.70 15.61
CA SER A 191 -2.70 -21.80 16.73
C SER A 191 -3.67 -20.62 16.70
N PRO A 192 -5.00 -20.85 16.71
CA PRO A 192 -5.96 -19.76 16.75
C PRO A 192 -5.94 -19.11 18.14
N ARG A 193 -5.95 -17.78 18.16
CA ARG A 193 -6.07 -16.96 19.36
C ARG A 193 -7.13 -15.89 19.14
N GLU A 194 -7.95 -15.65 20.15
CA GLU A 194 -8.91 -14.54 20.12
C GLU A 194 -8.25 -13.25 20.59
N GLU A 195 -8.50 -12.18 19.84
CA GLU A 195 -8.05 -10.84 20.13
C GLU A 195 -9.25 -9.88 20.06
N VAL A 196 -9.33 -8.93 21.00
CA VAL A 196 -10.33 -7.86 20.97
C VAL A 196 -9.69 -6.64 20.34
N VAL A 197 -10.19 -6.24 19.18
CA VAL A 197 -9.66 -5.11 18.40
C VAL A 197 -10.70 -4.01 18.25
N TYR A 198 -10.24 -2.76 18.16
CA TYR A 198 -11.10 -1.62 17.86
C TYR A 198 -11.82 -1.82 16.51
N SER A 199 -13.08 -1.41 16.44
CA SER A 199 -13.89 -1.52 15.22
C SER A 199 -14.33 -0.16 14.70
N TYR A 200 -15.03 0.64 15.51
CA TYR A 200 -15.47 2.00 15.19
C TYR A 200 -15.91 2.70 16.48
N SER A 201 -16.21 4.00 16.40
CA SER A 201 -16.82 4.76 17.49
C SER A 201 -18.10 5.43 17.00
N THR A 202 -19.01 5.72 17.92
CA THR A 202 -20.17 6.58 17.64
C THR A 202 -20.03 7.88 18.41
N LEU A 203 -20.37 9.00 17.77
CA LEU A 203 -20.53 10.31 18.38
C LEU A 203 -22.02 10.65 18.41
N THR A 204 -22.57 10.80 19.61
CA THR A 204 -23.96 11.22 19.83
C THR A 204 -23.98 12.66 20.32
N PHE A 205 -24.76 13.51 19.66
CA PHE A 205 -24.90 14.93 19.98
C PHE A 205 -26.32 15.42 19.70
N THR A 206 -26.73 16.51 20.34
CA THR A 206 -28.04 17.13 20.08
C THR A 206 -27.86 18.34 19.17
N LEU A 207 -28.53 18.33 18.02
CA LEU A 207 -28.57 19.43 17.06
C LEU A 207 -30.03 19.79 16.78
N ASP A 208 -30.39 21.07 16.88
CA ASP A 208 -31.76 21.56 16.69
C ASP A 208 -32.83 20.83 17.54
N GLY A 209 -32.45 20.44 18.76
CA GLY A 209 -33.32 19.69 19.68
C GLY A 209 -33.49 18.21 19.33
N GLN A 210 -32.80 17.71 18.30
CA GLN A 210 -32.80 16.31 17.90
C GLN A 210 -31.47 15.65 18.23
N GLU A 211 -31.52 14.48 18.86
CA GLU A 211 -30.34 13.65 19.07
C GLU A 211 -29.94 12.99 17.76
N GLN A 212 -28.68 13.17 17.38
CA GLN A 212 -28.05 12.57 16.21
C GLN A 212 -26.90 11.70 16.66
N THR A 213 -26.72 10.56 15.99
CA THR A 213 -25.58 9.67 16.21
C THR A 213 -24.89 9.40 14.89
N ILE A 214 -23.59 9.66 14.83
CA ILE A 214 -22.75 9.37 13.67
C ILE A 214 -21.70 8.33 14.03
N GLU A 215 -21.41 7.43 13.10
CA GLU A 215 -20.30 6.48 13.20
C GLU A 215 -19.04 7.10 12.59
N PHE A 216 -17.89 6.92 13.24
CA PHE A 216 -16.60 7.39 12.75
C PHE A 216 -15.45 6.47 13.17
N GLN A 217 -14.33 6.61 12.46
CA GLN A 217 -13.05 5.99 12.81
C GLN A 217 -12.16 7.02 13.51
N LYS A 218 -11.55 6.64 14.64
CA LYS A 218 -10.53 7.47 15.29
C LYS A 218 -9.30 7.59 14.37
N ILE A 219 -8.75 8.79 14.29
CA ILE A 219 -7.48 9.03 13.59
C ILE A 219 -6.36 8.65 14.57
N GLU A 220 -5.49 7.72 14.17
CA GLU A 220 -4.27 7.34 14.90
C GLU A 220 -3.12 8.34 14.71
#